data_AF-A0AAN4UQB1-F1
#
_entry.id   AF-A0AAN4UQB1-F1
#
_cell.length_a   1.000
_cell.length_b   1.000
_cell.length_c   1.000
_cell.angle_alpha   90.00
_cell.angle_beta   90.00
_cell.angle_gamma   90.00
#
_symmetry.space_group_name_H-M   'P 1'
#
loop_
_entity.id
_entity.type
_entity.pdbx_description
1 polymer ?
#
loop_
_entity_poly.entity_id
_entity_poly.type
_entity_poly.pdbx_seq_one_letter_code
_entity_poly.pdbx_strand_id
1 'polypeptide(L)'
;MKPTATPDFVTIHVPFCVVKRGGRKEVQLPDGAPVQRRTDNTLIKALARAFRWKRMLESGEFASISELAEREGIAFTYMARVLRLTLLAPDIVDAILDGRQGPELTLARVLEPFPVEWLNQGVAFELDREHS
;
A
#
# COMPACT_ATOMS: atom_id res chain seq x y z
N MET A 1 -41.93 19.53 -39.94
CA MET A 1 -41.48 19.77 -38.56
C MET A 1 -40.83 18.50 -38.04
N LYS A 2 -39.54 18.55 -37.65
CA LYS A 2 -38.83 17.41 -37.04
C LYS A 2 -39.07 17.46 -35.52
N PRO A 3 -39.38 16.34 -34.84
CA PRO A 3 -39.49 16.33 -33.39
C PRO A 3 -38.11 16.53 -32.75
N THR A 4 -38.00 17.54 -31.89
CA THR A 4 -36.80 17.85 -31.11
C THR A 4 -36.78 16.91 -29.90
N ALA A 5 -35.88 15.92 -29.90
CA ALA A 5 -35.72 15.00 -28.79
C ALA A 5 -35.16 15.74 -27.57
N THR A 6 -35.85 15.62 -26.44
CA THR A 6 -35.35 16.04 -25.13
C THR A 6 -34.31 15.01 -24.68
N PRO A 7 -33.06 15.40 -24.35
CA PRO A 7 -32.10 14.45 -23.84
C PRO A 7 -32.43 14.09 -22.38
N ASP A 8 -32.74 12.82 -22.13
CA ASP A 8 -32.99 12.22 -20.81
C ASP A 8 -31.69 11.97 -20.02
N PHE A 9 -30.77 12.94 -19.96
CA PHE A 9 -29.54 12.78 -19.19
C PHE A 9 -29.20 14.01 -18.35
N VAL A 10 -28.91 13.74 -17.08
CA VAL A 10 -28.36 14.69 -16.13
C VAL A 10 -26.84 14.61 -16.22
N THR A 11 -26.21 15.65 -16.75
CA THR A 11 -24.75 15.77 -16.80
C THR A 11 -24.23 16.33 -15.48
N ILE A 12 -23.58 15.48 -14.67
CA ILE A 12 -22.93 15.89 -13.43
C ILE A 12 -21.44 16.14 -13.70
N HIS A 13 -21.01 17.40 -13.58
CA HIS A 13 -19.60 17.76 -13.62
C HIS A 13 -18.97 17.55 -12.24
N VAL A 14 -18.28 16.43 -12.06
CA VAL A 14 -17.47 16.16 -10.86
C VAL A 14 -16.02 16.55 -11.16
N PRO A 15 -15.38 17.44 -10.39
CA PRO A 15 -13.96 17.67 -10.52
C PRO A 15 -13.23 16.45 -9.96
N PHE A 16 -12.60 15.65 -10.83
CA PHE A 16 -11.76 14.53 -10.42
C PHE A 16 -10.38 14.65 -11.07
N CYS A 17 -9.34 14.29 -10.33
CA CYS A 17 -7.98 14.20 -10.84
C CYS A 17 -7.65 12.76 -11.20
N VAL A 18 -7.22 12.52 -12.45
CA VAL A 18 -6.73 11.20 -12.86
C VAL A 18 -5.25 11.12 -12.53
N VAL A 19 -4.90 10.34 -11.51
CA VAL A 19 -3.51 10.03 -11.18
C VAL A 19 -3.14 8.65 -11.72
N LYS A 20 -1.93 8.51 -12.26
CA LYS A 20 -1.40 7.21 -12.70
C LYS A 20 -0.57 6.60 -11.56
N ARG A 21 -1.05 5.50 -10.98
CA ARG A 21 -0.26 4.62 -10.09
C ARG A 21 0.02 3.31 -10.82
N GLY A 22 1.30 3.03 -11.09
CA GLY A 22 1.74 1.74 -11.66
C GLY A 22 1.08 1.34 -12.99
N GLY A 23 0.75 2.30 -13.86
CA GLY A 23 0.10 2.04 -15.15
C GLY A 23 -1.43 1.90 -15.12
N ARG A 24 -2.07 1.95 -13.94
CA ARG A 24 -3.53 1.97 -13.80
C ARG A 24 -4.02 3.41 -13.54
N LYS A 25 -5.11 3.78 -14.22
CA LYS A 25 -5.79 5.07 -14.04
C LYS A 25 -6.64 4.98 -12.79
N GLU A 26 -6.36 5.81 -11.78
CA GLU A 26 -7.17 5.93 -10.58
C GLU A 26 -7.86 7.30 -10.58
N VAL A 27 -9.14 7.32 -10.24
CA VAL A 27 -9.97 8.53 -10.15
C VAL A 27 -9.95 8.97 -8.69
N GLN A 28 -9.28 10.08 -8.38
CA GLN A 28 -9.39 10.72 -7.08
C GLN A 28 -10.66 11.59 -7.04
N LEU A 29 -11.54 11.32 -6.06
CA LEU A 29 -12.74 12.10 -5.78
C LEU A 29 -12.39 13.42 -5.06
N PRO A 30 -13.24 14.46 -5.17
CA PRO A 30 -13.01 15.75 -4.51
C PRO A 30 -13.07 15.68 -2.98
N ASP A 31 -12.46 16.67 -2.33
CA ASP A 31 -12.38 16.80 -0.87
C ASP A 31 -13.76 16.69 -0.22
N GLY A 32 -13.95 15.69 0.65
CA GLY A 32 -15.18 15.43 1.40
C GLY A 32 -15.99 14.20 0.95
N ALA A 33 -15.63 13.54 -0.15
CA ALA A 33 -16.18 12.21 -0.44
C ALA A 33 -15.57 11.17 0.53
N PRO A 34 -16.34 10.21 1.07
CA PRO A 34 -15.78 9.14 1.87
C PRO A 34 -14.77 8.39 1.00
N VAL A 35 -13.47 8.55 1.28
CA VAL A 35 -12.42 7.75 0.67
C VAL A 35 -12.80 6.31 0.96
N GLN A 36 -13.20 5.57 -0.07
CA GLN A 36 -13.37 4.13 0.07
C GLN A 36 -12.00 3.60 0.47
N ARG A 37 -11.83 3.31 1.75
CA ARG A 37 -10.67 2.69 2.39
C ARG A 37 -10.52 1.30 1.77
N ARG A 38 -10.00 1.27 0.55
CA ARG A 38 -9.82 0.05 -0.21
C ARG A 38 -8.52 -0.55 0.28
N THR A 39 -8.63 -1.69 0.94
CA THR A 39 -7.49 -2.51 1.34
C THR A 39 -6.48 -2.57 0.20
N ASP A 40 -5.28 -2.02 0.42
CA ASP A 40 -4.25 -2.01 -0.61
C ASP A 40 -3.69 -3.42 -0.74
N ASN A 41 -4.31 -4.19 -1.65
CA ASN A 41 -3.90 -5.55 -1.99
C ASN A 41 -2.41 -5.65 -2.34
N THR A 42 -1.78 -4.56 -2.76
CA THR A 42 -0.35 -4.52 -3.07
C THR A 42 0.48 -4.49 -1.79
N LEU A 43 0.11 -3.65 -0.83
CA LEU A 43 0.74 -3.60 0.50
C LEU A 43 0.58 -4.92 1.25
N ILE A 44 -0.63 -5.50 1.25
CA ILE A 44 -0.87 -6.81 1.88
C ILE A 44 -0.01 -7.90 1.24
N LYS A 45 0.07 -7.94 -0.10
CA LYS A 45 0.94 -8.91 -0.79
C LYS A 45 2.41 -8.69 -0.47
N ALA A 46 2.88 -7.44 -0.33
CA ALA A 46 4.24 -7.15 0.05
C ALA A 46 4.55 -7.63 1.48
N LEU A 47 3.65 -7.38 2.44
CA LEU A 47 3.75 -7.91 3.80
C LEU A 47 3.78 -9.44 3.81
N ALA A 48 2.84 -10.08 3.13
CA ALA A 48 2.77 -11.54 3.06
C ALA A 48 4.06 -12.15 2.48
N ARG A 49 4.65 -11.52 1.46
CA ARG A 49 5.95 -11.93 0.91
C ARG A 49 7.07 -11.74 1.91
N ALA A 50 7.12 -10.59 2.58
CA ALA A 50 8.14 -10.29 3.59
C ALA A 50 8.17 -11.35 4.70
N PHE A 51 7.00 -11.67 5.28
CA PHE A 51 6.89 -12.70 6.32
C PHE A 51 7.16 -14.11 5.81
N ARG A 52 6.73 -14.43 4.58
CA ARG A 52 7.05 -15.73 3.96
C ARG A 52 8.56 -15.91 3.79
N TRP A 53 9.24 -14.91 3.24
CA TRP A 53 10.70 -14.97 3.03
C TRP A 53 11.46 -14.99 4.35
N LYS A 54 11.04 -14.19 5.34
CA LYS A 54 11.59 -14.27 6.69
C LYS A 54 11.50 -15.69 7.25
N ARG A 55 10.35 -16.35 7.12
CA ARG A 55 10.18 -17.74 7.58
C ARG A 55 11.07 -18.74 6.85
N MET A 56 11.28 -18.56 5.54
CA MET A 56 12.18 -19.42 4.74
C MET A 56 13.66 -19.25 5.13
N LEU A 57 14.04 -18.04 5.57
CA LEU A 57 15.37 -17.77 6.12
C LEU A 57 15.51 -18.33 7.54
N GLU A 58 14.50 -18.14 8.40
CA GLU A 58 14.50 -18.62 9.77
C GLU A 58 14.41 -20.15 9.88
N SER A 59 13.79 -20.82 8.91
CA SER A 59 13.77 -22.29 8.83
C SER A 59 15.12 -22.89 8.40
N GLY A 60 16.04 -22.06 7.90
CA GLY A 60 17.30 -22.51 7.30
C GLY A 60 17.13 -23.19 5.95
N GLU A 61 15.97 -23.06 5.29
CA GLU A 61 15.76 -23.54 3.92
C GLU A 61 16.71 -22.83 2.93
N PHE A 62 17.07 -21.58 3.25
CA PHE A 62 18.06 -20.78 2.54
C PHE A 62 19.09 -20.25 3.53
N ALA A 63 20.36 -20.32 3.18
CA ALA A 63 21.47 -19.87 4.03
C ALA A 63 21.63 -18.34 4.03
N SER A 64 21.11 -17.65 3.00
CA SER A 64 21.22 -16.20 2.90
C SER A 64 20.09 -15.56 2.09
N ILE A 65 19.94 -14.24 2.25
CA ILE A 65 19.05 -13.43 1.42
C ILE A 65 19.46 -13.49 -0.05
N SER A 66 20.75 -13.56 -0.36
CA SER A 66 21.26 -13.64 -1.74
C SER A 66 20.80 -14.93 -2.42
N GLU A 67 20.94 -16.07 -1.75
CA GLU A 67 20.50 -17.36 -2.26
C GLU A 67 18.98 -17.39 -2.49
N LEU A 68 18.21 -16.86 -1.54
CA LEU A 68 16.75 -16.75 -1.68
C LEU A 68 16.35 -15.81 -2.84
N ALA A 69 17.07 -14.71 -3.03
CA ALA A 69 16.85 -13.75 -4.11
C ALA A 69 17.09 -14.39 -5.49
N GLU A 70 18.19 -15.13 -5.64
CA GLU A 70 18.50 -15.90 -6.85
C GLU A 70 17.42 -16.95 -7.13
N ARG A 71 16.98 -17.69 -6.09
CA ARG A 71 15.93 -18.70 -6.22
C ARG A 71 14.58 -18.12 -6.66
N GLU A 72 14.19 -16.99 -6.11
CA GLU A 72 12.91 -16.34 -6.42
C GLU A 72 12.99 -15.51 -7.73
N GLY A 73 14.16 -15.34 -8.33
CA GLY A 73 14.36 -14.52 -9.54
C GLY A 73 14.18 -13.03 -9.28
N ILE A 74 14.55 -12.55 -8.09
CA ILE A 74 14.31 -11.20 -7.61
C ILE A 74 15.63 -10.52 -7.31
N ALA A 75 15.74 -9.22 -7.62
CA ALA A 75 16.91 -8.44 -7.25
C ALA A 75 17.11 -8.43 -5.73
N PHE A 76 18.32 -8.76 -5.27
CA PHE A 76 18.71 -8.74 -3.85
C PHE A 76 18.25 -7.46 -3.13
N THR A 77 18.54 -6.30 -3.71
CA THR A 77 18.18 -4.99 -3.14
C THR A 77 16.67 -4.83 -2.94
N TYR A 78 15.85 -5.35 -3.86
CA TYR A 78 14.39 -5.31 -3.72
C TYR A 78 13.92 -6.27 -2.63
N MET A 79 14.45 -7.50 -2.59
CA MET A 79 14.12 -8.46 -1.54
C MET A 79 14.48 -7.92 -0.15
N ALA A 80 15.66 -7.31 0.00
CA ALA A 80 16.07 -6.68 1.25
C ALA A 80 15.12 -5.56 1.68
N ARG A 81 14.68 -4.70 0.75
CA ARG A 81 13.68 -3.65 1.02
C ARG A 81 12.34 -4.25 1.46
N VAL A 82 11.91 -5.35 0.84
CA VAL A 82 10.66 -6.03 1.22
C VAL A 82 10.79 -6.73 2.58
N LEU A 83 11.91 -7.39 2.85
CA LEU A 83 12.18 -8.03 4.15
C LEU A 83 12.17 -7.01 5.30
N ARG A 84 12.57 -5.76 5.05
CA ARG A 84 12.48 -4.68 6.04
C ARG A 84 11.05 -4.45 6.54
N LEU A 85 10.01 -4.73 5.74
CA LEU A 85 8.62 -4.61 6.21
C LEU A 85 8.31 -5.51 7.42
N THR A 86 9.10 -6.57 7.67
CA THR A 86 8.94 -7.39 8.88
C THR A 86 9.36 -6.67 10.17
N LEU A 87 9.98 -5.48 10.06
CA LEU A 87 10.35 -4.60 11.17
C LEU A 87 9.27 -3.56 11.48
N LEU A 88 8.17 -3.54 10.73
CA LEU A 88 7.05 -2.65 11.02
C LEU A 88 6.45 -2.97 12.39
N ALA A 89 6.02 -1.93 13.08
CA ALA A 89 5.32 -2.04 14.34
C ALA A 89 3.99 -2.81 14.14
N PRO A 90 3.57 -3.65 15.11
CA PRO A 90 2.37 -4.48 14.97
C PRO A 90 1.09 -3.69 14.66
N ASP A 91 0.93 -2.52 15.27
CA ASP A 91 -0.19 -1.60 15.05
C ASP A 91 -0.27 -1.08 13.61
N ILE A 92 0.88 -0.85 12.96
CA ILE A 92 0.95 -0.48 11.54
C ILE A 92 0.55 -1.66 10.65
N VAL A 93 1.02 -2.86 10.98
CA VAL A 93 0.66 -4.08 10.25
C VAL A 93 -0.85 -4.31 10.33
N ASP A 94 -1.43 -4.19 11.52
CA ASP A 94 -2.87 -4.32 11.75
C ASP A 94 -3.65 -3.25 10.99
N ALA A 95 -3.19 -1.99 11.00
CA ALA A 95 -3.80 -0.91 10.23
C ALA A 95 -3.82 -1.22 8.72
N ILE A 96 -2.74 -1.79 8.16
CA ILE A 96 -2.66 -2.19 6.75
C ILE A 96 -3.64 -3.33 6.45
N LEU A 97 -3.68 -4.35 7.31
CA LEU A 97 -4.53 -5.53 7.12
C LEU A 97 -6.01 -5.17 7.19
N ASP A 98 -6.36 -4.25 8.09
CA ASP A 98 -7.74 -3.80 8.30
C ASP A 98 -8.17 -2.69 7.33
N GLY A 99 -7.28 -2.26 6.40
CA GLY A 99 -7.57 -1.18 5.47
C GLY A 99 -7.68 0.20 6.14
N ARG A 100 -7.23 0.34 7.39
CA ARG A 100 -7.25 1.59 8.17
C ARG A 100 -5.99 2.43 7.98
N GLN A 101 -5.09 2.03 7.08
CA GLN A 101 -3.89 2.82 6.82
C GLN A 101 -4.21 4.22 6.27
N GLY A 102 -3.45 5.22 6.72
CA GLY A 102 -3.52 6.57 6.17
C GLY A 102 -3.07 6.64 4.70
N PRO A 103 -3.44 7.70 3.96
CA PRO A 103 -3.12 7.84 2.53
C PRO A 103 -1.61 7.86 2.24
N GLU A 104 -0.80 8.27 3.21
CA GLU A 104 0.67 8.33 3.13
C GLU A 104 1.34 6.95 3.25
N LEU A 105 0.67 5.98 3.88
CA LEU A 105 1.18 4.63 4.05
C LEU A 105 0.94 3.82 2.77
N THR A 106 1.80 4.07 1.77
CA THR A 106 1.80 3.40 0.47
C THR A 106 2.93 2.38 0.35
N LEU A 107 2.85 1.46 -0.63
CA LEU A 107 3.96 0.53 -0.90
C LEU A 107 5.28 1.28 -1.17
N ALA A 108 5.23 2.37 -1.93
CA ALA A 108 6.42 3.17 -2.23
C ALA A 108 7.06 3.68 -0.94
N ARG A 109 6.24 4.19 -0.02
CA ARG A 109 6.68 4.75 1.26
C ARG A 109 7.30 3.69 2.18
N VAL A 110 6.67 2.54 2.35
CA VAL A 110 7.22 1.46 3.23
C VAL A 110 8.48 0.81 2.65
N LEU A 111 8.71 0.94 1.34
CA LEU A 111 9.96 0.50 0.69
C LEU A 111 11.10 1.53 0.82
N GLU A 112 10.86 2.73 1.32
CA GLU A 112 11.90 3.70 1.73
C GLU A 112 12.39 3.43 3.16
N PRO A 113 13.64 3.80 3.51
CA PRO A 113 14.13 3.70 4.89
C PRO A 113 13.17 4.33 5.89
N PHE A 114 12.86 3.59 6.95
CA PHE A 114 12.02 4.04 8.07
C PHE A 114 12.71 3.71 9.40
N PRO A 115 12.37 4.41 10.50
CA PRO A 115 12.97 4.17 11.82
C PRO A 115 12.73 2.73 12.28
N VAL A 116 13.72 2.08 12.88
CA VAL A 116 13.52 0.71 13.40
C VAL A 116 12.74 0.75 14.73
N GLU A 117 12.85 1.85 15.47
CA GLU A 117 12.11 2.04 16.72
C GLU A 117 10.61 2.27 16.44
N TRP A 118 9.76 1.39 16.96
CA TRP A 118 8.30 1.44 16.72
C TRP A 118 7.65 2.77 17.10
N LEU A 119 8.08 3.41 18.20
CA LEU A 119 7.56 4.73 18.60
C LEU A 119 7.79 5.80 17.52
N ASN A 120 8.92 5.72 16.82
CA ASN A 120 9.26 6.66 15.74
C ASN A 120 8.55 6.29 14.43
N GLN A 121 8.17 5.02 14.24
CA GLN A 121 7.40 4.59 13.06
C GLN A 121 5.99 5.17 13.06
N GLY A 122 5.30 5.19 14.20
CA GLY A 122 3.96 5.78 14.30
C GLY A 122 3.93 7.26 13.89
N VAL A 123 4.99 8.01 14.22
CA VAL A 123 5.18 9.40 13.77
C VAL A 123 5.50 9.46 12.28
N ALA A 124 6.39 8.59 11.79
CA ALA A 124 6.83 8.60 10.39
C ALA A 124 5.74 8.18 9.39
N PHE A 125 4.73 7.44 9.83
CA PHE A 125 3.62 6.96 9.01
C PHE A 125 2.29 7.65 9.31
N GLU A 126 2.28 8.66 10.19
CA GLU A 126 1.10 9.47 10.51
C GLU A 126 -0.15 8.60 10.72
N LEU A 127 -0.06 7.60 11.59
CA LEU A 127 -1.26 6.87 11.99
C LEU A 127 -2.20 7.87 12.67
N ASP A 128 -3.29 8.22 11.99
CA ASP A 128 -4.35 9.07 12.54
C ASP A 128 -4.76 8.52 13.92
N ARG A 129 -4.31 9.19 14.98
CA ARG A 129 -4.82 8.99 16.33
C ARG A 129 -6.08 9.82 16.53
N GLU A 130 -7.05 9.67 15.64
CA GLU A 130 -8.40 10.14 15.91
C GLU A 130 -9.33 8.93 15.83
N HIS A 131 -10.40 8.98 16.63
CA HIS A 131 -11.34 7.90 17.00
C HIS A 131 -10.99 7.16 18.29
N SER A 132 -11.07 7.92 19.40
CA SER A 132 -11.64 7.42 20.66
C SER A 132 -13.16 7.39 20.59
#